data_AF-A0A7R8CDP0-F1
#
_entry.id   AF-A0A7R8CDP0-F1
#
_cell.length_a   1.000
_cell.length_b   1.000
_cell.length_c   1.000
_cell.angle_alpha   90.00
_cell.angle_beta   90.00
_cell.angle_gamma   90.00
#
_symmetry.space_group_name_H-M   'P 1'
#
loop_
_entity.id
_entity.type
_entity.pdbx_description
1 polymer ?
#
loop_
_entity_poly.entity_id
_entity_poly.type
_entity_poly.pdbx_seq_one_letter_code
_entity_poly.pdbx_strand_id
1 'polypeptide(L)'
;MGDSTFPMVSLVSEKLPNLLKQGFVRIGTTQEAVNNFVARLGVTGAQMTVDPSMLEASVRSYLNVHSPRFNDVPLFPDDPSKGTRSLSLSSEIYIEISDFNEVPEKGYRRLCPGQSVGLRYAGIVLNFLKKIGPNEIAAEFVHVSEVKSKPKAFIHWVDASDSSNITIRLYDRLFKHANPEDPSVVPGGFLTDVNPRFVASA
;
A
#
# COMPACT_ATOMS: atom_id res chain seq x y z
N MET A 1 4.07 15.02 -21.12
CA MET A 1 4.77 14.80 -19.83
C MET A 1 3.69 14.76 -18.78
N GLY A 2 3.17 13.56 -18.50
CA GLY A 2 2.21 13.34 -17.43
C GLY A 2 2.91 12.49 -16.39
N ASP A 3 2.87 12.94 -15.13
CA ASP A 3 3.24 12.12 -13.98
C ASP A 3 2.42 10.84 -14.02
N SER A 4 3.07 9.71 -14.30
CA SER A 4 2.44 8.40 -14.24
C SER A 4 2.71 7.82 -12.85
N THR A 5 1.77 8.09 -11.95
CA THR A 5 1.72 7.47 -10.63
C THR A 5 1.24 6.03 -10.80
N PHE A 6 1.97 5.05 -10.27
CA PHE A 6 1.54 3.65 -10.28
C PHE A 6 0.11 3.51 -9.79
N PRO A 7 -0.72 2.63 -10.40
CA PRO A 7 -2.04 2.34 -9.88
C PRO A 7 -1.87 1.53 -8.60
N MET A 8 -1.72 2.24 -7.49
CA MET A 8 -1.75 1.67 -6.15
C MET A 8 -3.14 1.88 -5.59
N VAL A 9 -3.61 0.90 -4.82
CA VAL A 9 -4.82 1.07 -4.02
C VAL A 9 -4.39 1.58 -2.65
N SER A 10 -4.86 2.77 -2.25
CA SER A 10 -4.68 3.27 -0.88
C SER A 10 -5.69 2.59 0.04
N LEU A 11 -5.20 2.20 1.22
CA LEU A 11 -5.92 1.42 2.21
C LEU A 11 -5.96 2.18 3.54
N VAL A 12 -7.15 2.42 4.08
CA VAL A 12 -7.33 3.09 5.38
C VAL A 12 -7.93 2.12 6.42
N SER A 13 -7.29 1.97 7.59
CA SER A 13 -7.71 1.05 8.66
C SER A 13 -8.90 1.56 9.51
N GLU A 14 -9.96 0.75 9.76
CA GLU A 14 -11.17 1.20 10.52
C GLU A 14 -11.35 0.69 11.98
N LYS A 15 -10.53 -0.22 12.56
CA LYS A 15 -10.84 -0.77 13.91
C LYS A 15 -9.69 -0.76 14.93
N LEU A 16 -9.93 0.00 16.00
CA LEU A 16 -9.53 -0.22 17.40
C LEU A 16 -10.77 0.14 18.27
N PRO A 17 -11.03 -0.54 19.40
CA PRO A 17 -12.39 -0.69 19.95
C PRO A 17 -12.98 0.54 20.68
N ASN A 18 -14.26 0.81 20.37
CA ASN A 18 -15.41 1.46 21.07
C ASN A 18 -15.14 2.22 22.40
N LEU A 19 -15.65 3.43 22.70
CA LEU A 19 -16.91 4.13 22.37
C LEU A 19 -16.71 5.64 22.67
N LEU A 20 -17.31 6.51 21.84
CA LEU A 20 -17.35 8.00 21.85
C LEU A 20 -16.32 8.73 20.95
N LYS A 21 -16.84 9.55 20.02
CA LYS A 21 -16.18 10.43 19.02
C LYS A 21 -15.94 9.83 17.62
N GLN A 22 -17.03 9.46 16.95
CA GLN A 22 -17.12 8.78 15.64
C GLN A 22 -16.45 9.48 14.41
N GLY A 23 -15.74 10.59 14.56
CA GLY A 23 -15.08 11.31 13.46
C GLY A 23 -13.58 10.99 13.32
N PHE A 24 -12.80 11.18 14.39
CA PHE A 24 -11.33 11.13 14.34
C PHE A 24 -10.76 9.71 14.47
N VAL A 25 -11.40 8.84 15.24
CA VAL A 25 -10.93 7.46 15.44
C VAL A 25 -11.06 6.62 14.16
N ARG A 26 -12.01 6.94 13.27
CA ARG A 26 -12.17 6.32 11.94
C ARG A 26 -10.98 6.55 11.00
N ILE A 27 -10.12 7.52 11.32
CA ILE A 27 -8.94 7.91 10.53
C ILE A 27 -7.67 7.19 11.08
N GLY A 28 -7.81 6.31 12.09
CA GLY A 28 -6.65 5.67 12.74
C GLY A 28 -5.93 6.57 13.76
N THR A 29 -6.57 7.66 14.18
CA THR A 29 -6.03 8.59 15.18
C THR A 29 -6.16 8.01 16.59
N THR A 30 -5.03 7.70 17.22
CA THR A 30 -4.99 7.19 18.61
C THR A 30 -5.37 8.27 19.62
N GLN A 31 -5.92 7.87 20.77
CA GLN A 31 -6.34 8.83 21.80
C GLN A 31 -5.14 9.63 22.34
N GLU A 32 -3.99 8.96 22.44
CA GLU A 32 -2.72 9.52 22.84
C GLU A 32 -2.24 10.59 21.86
N ALA A 33 -2.42 10.39 20.55
CA ALA A 33 -2.08 11.40 19.55
C ALA A 33 -2.97 12.66 19.68
N VAL A 34 -4.27 12.50 19.94
CA VAL A 34 -5.18 13.63 20.19
C VAL A 34 -4.82 14.35 21.47
N ASN A 35 -4.54 13.62 22.54
CA ASN A 35 -4.14 14.21 23.81
C ASN A 35 -2.83 14.99 23.68
N ASN A 36 -1.86 14.46 22.92
CA ASN A 36 -0.62 15.16 22.60
C ASN A 36 -0.86 16.43 21.78
N PHE A 37 -1.78 16.39 20.81
CA PHE A 37 -2.16 17.58 20.04
C PHE A 37 -2.80 18.65 20.94
N VAL A 38 -3.77 18.29 21.78
CA VAL A 38 -4.43 19.21 22.72
C VAL A 38 -3.42 19.79 23.71
N ALA A 39 -2.50 18.97 24.22
CA ALA A 39 -1.43 19.42 25.09
C ALA A 39 -0.49 20.42 24.40
N ARG A 40 -0.20 20.25 23.10
CA ARG A 40 0.64 21.18 22.32
C ARG A 40 -0.04 22.50 22.02
N LEU A 41 -1.36 22.52 21.81
CA LEU A 41 -2.11 23.77 21.60
C LEU A 41 -2.12 24.64 22.86
N GLY A 42 -2.13 24.02 24.04
CA GLY A 42 -2.32 24.73 25.30
C GLY A 42 -3.73 25.30 25.45
N VAL A 43 -4.02 25.87 26.61
CA VAL A 43 -5.33 26.49 26.89
C VAL A 43 -5.13 27.99 27.09
N THR A 44 -5.83 28.80 26.31
CA THR A 44 -5.83 30.26 26.43
C THR A 44 -7.28 30.78 26.42
N GLY A 45 -7.53 31.99 26.92
CA GLY A 45 -8.87 32.58 26.96
C GLY A 45 -9.37 33.14 25.62
N ALA A 46 -8.55 33.11 24.57
CA ALA A 46 -8.88 33.67 23.26
C ALA A 46 -9.44 32.60 22.31
N GLN A 47 -10.47 32.94 21.53
CA GLN A 47 -10.92 32.08 20.43
C GLN A 47 -9.89 32.12 19.31
N MET A 48 -9.43 30.94 18.88
CA MET A 48 -8.55 30.77 17.74
C MET A 48 -9.03 29.62 16.85
N THR A 49 -8.71 29.72 15.56
CA THR A 49 -8.90 28.65 14.59
C THR A 49 -7.56 27.93 14.38
N VAL A 50 -7.58 26.60 14.36
CA VAL A 50 -6.39 25.77 14.16
C VAL A 50 -6.49 25.09 12.80
N ASP A 51 -5.36 25.01 12.09
CA ASP A 51 -5.27 24.30 10.82
C ASP A 51 -5.43 22.77 11.04
N PRO A 52 -6.31 22.08 10.30
CA PRO A 52 -6.49 20.63 10.39
C PRO A 52 -5.19 19.82 10.24
N SER A 53 -4.23 20.29 9.44
CA SER A 53 -2.95 19.62 9.20
C SER A 53 -2.09 19.47 10.46
N MET A 54 -2.28 20.33 11.48
CA MET A 54 -1.53 20.24 12.75
C MET A 54 -1.93 19.01 13.57
N LEU A 55 -3.20 18.61 13.48
CA LEU A 55 -3.68 17.39 14.12
C LEU A 55 -3.12 16.17 13.38
N GLU A 56 -3.18 16.15 12.05
CA GLU A 56 -2.60 15.08 11.22
C GLU A 56 -1.10 14.90 11.49
N ALA A 57 -0.35 16.00 11.59
CA ALA A 57 1.07 15.97 11.93
C ALA A 57 1.34 15.38 13.33
N SER A 58 0.46 15.66 14.30
CA SER A 58 0.57 15.10 15.66
C SER A 58 0.28 13.60 15.68
N VAL A 59 -0.70 13.15 14.89
CA VAL A 59 -1.00 11.73 14.68
C VAL A 59 0.15 11.01 14.00
N ARG A 60 0.68 11.56 12.90
CA ARG A 60 1.85 11.01 12.20
C ARG A 60 3.07 10.91 13.11
N SER A 61 3.33 11.94 13.91
CA SER A 61 4.45 11.95 14.87
C SER A 61 4.30 10.85 15.93
N TYR A 62 3.10 10.64 16.45
CA TYR A 62 2.83 9.59 17.43
C TYR A 62 2.98 8.19 16.83
N LEU A 63 2.38 7.96 15.66
CA LEU A 63 2.43 6.68 14.97
C LEU A 63 3.84 6.33 14.48
N ASN A 64 4.65 7.30 14.07
CA ASN A 64 6.05 7.06 13.69
C ASN A 64 6.86 6.38 14.82
N VAL A 65 6.53 6.66 16.08
CA VAL A 65 7.20 6.09 17.25
C VAL A 65 6.56 4.78 17.71
N HIS A 66 5.23 4.67 17.65
CA HIS A 66 4.48 3.56 18.26
C HIS A 66 3.94 2.52 17.26
N SER A 67 4.10 2.76 15.96
CA SER A 67 3.80 1.80 14.91
C SER A 67 4.65 0.53 15.10
N PRO A 68 4.06 -0.66 14.87
CA PRO A 68 4.84 -1.88 14.74
C PRO A 68 5.97 -1.67 13.72
N ARG A 69 7.19 -2.08 14.10
CA ARG A 69 8.34 -2.13 13.20
C ARG A 69 8.73 -3.59 13.04
N PHE A 70 8.78 -4.04 11.80
CA PHE A 70 9.23 -5.39 11.45
C PHE A 70 10.72 -5.31 11.16
N ASN A 71 11.53 -5.77 12.10
CA ASN A 71 12.97 -5.81 11.95
C ASN A 71 13.40 -7.08 11.20
N ASP A 72 14.61 -7.05 10.65
CA ASP A 72 15.25 -8.20 10.02
C ASP A 72 14.51 -8.78 8.80
N VAL A 73 13.75 -7.95 8.07
CA VAL A 73 13.11 -8.37 6.82
C VAL A 73 14.18 -8.50 5.75
N PRO A 74 14.34 -9.67 5.10
CA PRO A 74 15.40 -9.86 4.11
C PRO A 74 15.20 -8.92 2.91
N LEU A 75 16.28 -8.29 2.46
CA LEU A 75 16.27 -7.49 1.23
C LEU A 75 16.01 -8.37 0.00
N PHE A 76 16.60 -9.57 0.00
CA PHE A 76 16.42 -10.58 -1.03
C PHE A 76 16.01 -11.91 -0.38
N PRO A 77 14.77 -12.40 -0.62
CA PRO A 77 14.26 -13.60 0.05
C PRO A 77 15.13 -14.85 -0.17
N ASP A 78 15.71 -14.98 -1.36
CA ASP A 78 16.51 -16.14 -1.76
C ASP A 78 18.00 -15.98 -1.43
N ASP A 79 18.43 -14.79 -0.99
CA ASP A 79 19.83 -14.50 -0.66
C ASP A 79 19.93 -13.67 0.64
N PRO A 80 19.95 -14.34 1.80
CA PRO A 80 20.08 -13.69 3.10
C PRO A 80 21.39 -12.90 3.26
N SER A 81 22.43 -13.18 2.45
CA SER A 81 23.71 -12.48 2.54
C SER A 81 23.62 -11.02 2.11
N LYS A 82 22.56 -10.66 1.38
CA LYS A 82 22.30 -9.29 0.90
C LYS A 82 21.79 -8.34 2.00
N GLY A 83 21.63 -8.84 3.23
CA GLY A 83 21.24 -8.05 4.39
C GLY A 83 19.74 -7.93 4.59
N THR A 84 19.37 -7.15 5.60
CA THR A 84 18.00 -6.97 6.06
C THR A 84 17.61 -5.51 6.09
N ARG A 85 16.30 -5.25 6.20
CA ARG A 85 15.70 -3.94 6.41
C ARG A 85 14.65 -4.00 7.50
N SER A 86 14.37 -2.84 8.08
CA SER A 86 13.18 -2.65 8.91
C SER A 86 12.02 -2.12 8.07
N LEU A 87 10.80 -2.53 8.38
CA LEU A 87 9.57 -2.00 7.79
C LEU A 87 8.69 -1.37 8.88
N SER A 88 8.12 -0.19 8.62
CA SER A 88 7.05 0.43 9.43
C SER A 88 5.67 0.08 8.89
N LEU A 89 4.62 0.25 9.69
CA LEU A 89 3.23 0.01 9.29
C LEU A 89 2.31 1.09 9.87
N SER A 90 2.03 2.11 9.06
CA SER A 90 1.06 3.13 9.42
C SER A 90 -0.39 2.69 9.16
N SER A 91 -1.32 3.59 9.45
CA SER A 91 -2.75 3.41 9.15
C SER A 91 -3.08 3.42 7.66
N GLU A 92 -2.13 3.85 6.83
CA GLU A 92 -2.25 3.91 5.38
C GLU A 92 -1.14 3.11 4.69
N ILE A 93 -1.53 2.24 3.78
CA ILE A 93 -0.59 1.46 2.97
C ILE A 93 -1.01 1.46 1.52
N TYR A 94 -0.05 1.20 0.65
CA TYR A 94 -0.28 0.96 -0.76
C TYR A 94 -0.14 -0.52 -1.07
N ILE A 95 -1.12 -1.07 -1.79
CA ILE A 95 -1.04 -2.38 -2.43
C ILE A 95 -1.17 -2.22 -3.95
N GLU A 96 -0.75 -3.24 -4.69
CA GLU A 96 -0.88 -3.23 -6.14
C GLU A 96 -2.36 -3.40 -6.55
N ILE A 97 -2.79 -2.72 -7.63
CA ILE A 97 -4.21 -2.69 -8.01
C ILE A 97 -4.78 -4.07 -8.34
N SER A 98 -3.99 -4.97 -8.94
CA SER A 98 -4.43 -6.34 -9.23
C SER A 98 -4.52 -7.23 -7.98
N ASP A 99 -4.04 -6.78 -6.82
CA ASP A 99 -4.23 -7.42 -5.51
C ASP A 99 -5.60 -7.16 -4.87
N PHE A 100 -6.43 -6.29 -5.46
CA PHE A 100 -7.82 -6.08 -5.04
C PHE A 100 -8.80 -6.30 -6.20
N ASN A 101 -9.87 -7.05 -5.94
CA ASN A 101 -10.96 -7.21 -6.90
C ASN A 101 -12.32 -7.32 -6.18
N GLU A 102 -13.25 -6.44 -6.53
CA GLU A 102 -14.59 -6.42 -5.95
C GLU A 102 -15.47 -7.59 -6.44
N VAL A 103 -15.25 -8.03 -7.68
CA VAL A 103 -15.95 -9.16 -8.31
C VAL A 103 -14.92 -10.23 -8.67
N PRO A 104 -14.53 -11.08 -7.72
CA PRO A 104 -13.44 -12.04 -7.92
C PRO A 104 -13.84 -13.15 -8.88
N GLU A 105 -12.93 -13.51 -9.77
CA GLU A 105 -13.06 -14.71 -10.61
C GLU A 105 -12.80 -16.01 -9.82
N LYS A 106 -13.23 -17.14 -10.37
CA LYS A 106 -12.99 -18.46 -9.76
C LYS A 106 -11.49 -18.70 -9.62
N GLY A 107 -11.04 -18.88 -8.38
CA GLY A 107 -9.64 -19.13 -8.05
C GLY A 107 -8.84 -17.89 -7.63
N TYR A 108 -9.46 -16.72 -7.58
CA TYR A 108 -8.83 -15.50 -7.04
C TYR A 108 -8.53 -15.64 -5.53
N ARG A 109 -7.28 -15.37 -5.13
CA ARG A 109 -6.78 -15.59 -3.75
C ARG A 109 -6.35 -14.33 -3.01
N ARG A 110 -6.38 -13.17 -3.67
CA ARG A 110 -5.97 -11.88 -3.11
C ARG A 110 -7.18 -11.20 -2.43
N LEU A 111 -7.09 -9.91 -2.10
CA LEU A 111 -8.12 -9.20 -1.33
C LEU A 111 -9.42 -9.04 -2.14
N CYS A 112 -10.55 -9.48 -1.58
CA CYS A 112 -11.88 -9.22 -2.13
C CYS A 112 -12.95 -9.23 -1.02
N PRO A 113 -14.18 -8.75 -1.28
CA PRO A 113 -15.25 -8.79 -0.30
C PRO A 113 -15.46 -10.21 0.25
N GLY A 114 -15.38 -10.35 1.58
CA GLY A 114 -15.51 -11.65 2.27
C GLY A 114 -14.26 -12.55 2.25
N GLN A 115 -13.17 -12.13 1.61
CA GLN A 115 -11.90 -12.86 1.60
C GLN A 115 -10.74 -11.96 2.07
N SER A 116 -10.02 -12.45 3.07
CA SER A 116 -8.87 -11.76 3.63
C SER A 116 -7.56 -12.14 2.95
N VAL A 117 -6.58 -11.24 3.04
CA VAL A 117 -5.22 -11.46 2.55
C VAL A 117 -4.21 -11.09 3.62
N GLY A 118 -3.07 -11.78 3.65
CA GLY A 118 -1.98 -11.44 4.56
C GLY A 118 -1.05 -10.38 3.97
N LEU A 119 -0.50 -9.52 4.81
CA LEU A 119 0.59 -8.63 4.44
C LEU A 119 1.92 -9.35 4.61
N ARG A 120 2.70 -9.43 3.54
CA ARG A 120 4.00 -10.11 3.55
C ARG A 120 4.91 -9.49 4.61
N TYR A 121 5.51 -10.34 5.46
CA TYR A 121 6.42 -9.97 6.55
C TYR A 121 5.84 -9.12 7.69
N ALA A 122 4.54 -8.79 7.66
CA ALA A 122 3.94 -7.93 8.69
C ALA A 122 3.20 -8.72 9.79
N GLY A 123 2.86 -9.99 9.56
CA GLY A 123 1.99 -10.72 10.49
C GLY A 123 0.58 -10.14 10.62
N ILE A 124 0.17 -9.30 9.66
CA ILE A 124 -1.13 -8.65 9.59
C ILE A 124 -1.98 -9.30 8.49
N VAL A 125 -3.28 -9.39 8.74
CA VAL A 125 -4.32 -9.82 7.83
C VAL A 125 -5.24 -8.64 7.55
N LEU A 126 -5.46 -8.37 6.26
CA LEU A 126 -6.38 -7.34 5.78
C LEU A 126 -7.75 -7.94 5.48
N ASN A 127 -8.79 -7.27 5.96
CA ASN A 127 -10.17 -7.53 5.58
C ASN A 127 -10.76 -6.31 4.89
N PHE A 128 -11.35 -6.49 3.70
CA PHE A 128 -12.04 -5.41 3.00
C PHE A 128 -13.30 -4.98 3.76
N LEU A 129 -13.54 -3.68 3.85
CA LEU A 129 -14.75 -3.12 4.45
C LEU A 129 -15.62 -2.44 3.40
N LYS A 130 -15.08 -1.45 2.69
CA LYS A 130 -15.82 -0.69 1.67
C LYS A 130 -14.88 0.03 0.71
N LYS A 131 -15.38 0.38 -0.46
CA LYS A 131 -14.73 1.30 -1.39
C LYS A 131 -14.98 2.74 -0.97
N ILE A 132 -13.94 3.58 -0.98
CA ILE A 132 -14.02 5.00 -0.61
C ILE A 132 -13.58 5.95 -1.73
N GLY A 133 -12.92 5.42 -2.77
CA GLY A 133 -12.53 6.18 -3.97
C GLY A 133 -12.29 5.24 -5.16
N PRO A 134 -11.87 5.76 -6.33
CA PRO A 134 -11.63 4.96 -7.52
C PRO A 134 -10.62 3.82 -7.27
N ASN A 135 -9.49 4.18 -6.64
CA ASN A 135 -8.40 3.29 -6.23
C ASN A 135 -8.16 3.39 -4.71
N GLU A 136 -9.22 3.57 -3.93
CA GLU A 136 -9.09 3.69 -2.48
C GLU A 136 -10.16 2.86 -1.80
N ILE A 137 -9.73 2.08 -0.81
CA ILE A 137 -10.58 1.20 -0.04
C ILE A 137 -10.30 1.35 1.46
N ALA A 138 -11.35 1.20 2.27
CA ALA A 138 -11.20 1.04 3.69
C ALA A 138 -11.10 -0.46 4.03
N ALA A 139 -10.19 -0.79 4.94
CA ALA A 139 -9.96 -2.16 5.38
C ALA A 139 -9.78 -2.24 6.90
N GLU A 140 -9.80 -3.45 7.43
CA GLU A 140 -9.48 -3.74 8.82
C GLU A 140 -8.16 -4.51 8.87
N PHE A 141 -7.25 -4.08 9.75
CA PHE A 141 -5.96 -4.69 9.98
C PHE A 141 -6.07 -5.57 11.23
N VAL A 142 -5.89 -6.87 11.09
CA VAL A 142 -6.02 -7.84 12.19
C VAL A 142 -4.71 -8.60 12.31
N HIS A 143 -4.20 -8.76 13.54
CA HIS A 143 -3.00 -9.57 13.72
C HIS A 143 -3.30 -11.04 13.41
N VAL A 144 -2.37 -11.75 12.79
CA VAL A 144 -2.58 -13.14 12.32
C VAL A 144 -2.91 -14.11 13.46
N SER A 145 -2.54 -13.79 14.70
CA SER A 145 -2.91 -14.60 15.88
C SER A 145 -4.38 -14.50 16.28
N GLU A 146 -5.07 -13.45 15.85
CA GLU A 146 -6.47 -13.19 16.22
C GLU A 146 -7.47 -13.79 15.21
N VAL A 147 -7.00 -14.15 14.01
CA VAL A 147 -7.85 -14.75 12.98
C VAL A 147 -7.97 -16.26 13.18
N LYS A 148 -9.21 -16.77 13.11
CA LYS A 148 -9.49 -18.22 13.18
C LYS A 148 -8.96 -18.99 11.97
N SER A 149 -9.00 -18.37 10.80
CA SER A 149 -8.56 -18.96 9.53
C SER A 149 -7.44 -18.13 8.93
N LYS A 150 -6.33 -18.78 8.58
CA LYS A 150 -5.21 -18.13 7.90
C LYS A 150 -5.65 -17.59 6.54
N PRO A 151 -5.10 -16.44 6.10
CA PRO A 151 -5.38 -15.89 4.78
C PRO A 151 -4.90 -16.84 3.68
N LYS A 152 -5.57 -16.80 2.52
CA LYS A 152 -5.27 -17.70 1.39
C LYS A 152 -3.99 -17.33 0.64
N ALA A 153 -3.57 -16.08 0.73
CA ALA A 153 -2.36 -15.56 0.09
C ALA A 153 -1.75 -14.44 0.94
N PHE A 154 -0.49 -14.13 0.64
CA PHE A 154 0.20 -12.96 1.18
C PHE A 154 0.62 -12.07 0.01
N ILE A 155 0.36 -10.77 0.13
CA ILE A 155 0.65 -9.77 -0.91
C ILE A 155 1.75 -8.82 -0.48
N HIS A 156 2.35 -8.18 -1.47
CA HIS A 156 3.30 -7.09 -1.24
C HIS A 156 2.54 -5.80 -0.90
N TRP A 157 3.20 -4.94 -0.14
CA TRP A 157 2.65 -3.68 0.32
C TRP A 157 3.80 -2.72 0.61
N VAL A 158 3.48 -1.43 0.63
CA VAL A 158 4.40 -0.35 1.03
C VAL A 158 3.68 0.53 2.04
N ASP A 159 4.36 0.90 3.12
CA ASP A 159 3.85 1.87 4.06
C ASP A 159 3.78 3.26 3.41
N ALA A 160 2.62 3.91 3.43
CA ALA A 160 2.48 5.23 2.81
C ALA A 160 3.38 6.27 3.49
N SER A 161 3.60 6.11 4.80
CA SER A 161 4.37 7.06 5.60
C SER A 161 5.88 7.06 5.32
N ASP A 162 6.41 5.95 4.81
CA ASP A 162 7.83 5.69 4.49
C ASP A 162 8.02 5.36 2.98
N SER A 163 7.06 5.77 2.15
CA SER A 163 7.11 5.58 0.70
C SER A 163 7.81 6.75 0.01
N SER A 164 8.55 6.43 -1.07
CA SER A 164 9.12 7.43 -1.98
C SER A 164 8.52 7.24 -3.37
N ASN A 165 8.21 8.36 -4.03
CA ASN A 165 7.76 8.33 -5.42
C ASN A 165 8.90 7.83 -6.31
N ILE A 166 8.62 6.78 -7.08
CA ILE A 166 9.57 6.21 -8.03
C ILE A 166 8.90 6.08 -9.40
N THR A 167 9.68 6.22 -10.45
CA THR A 167 9.26 5.88 -11.81
C THR A 167 9.86 4.54 -12.18
N ILE A 168 9.02 3.52 -12.39
CA ILE A 168 9.46 2.22 -12.90
C ILE A 168 9.18 2.21 -14.40
N ARG A 169 10.18 1.85 -15.19
CA ARG A 169 10.02 1.59 -16.62
C ARG A 169 10.02 0.09 -16.82
N LEU A 170 8.87 -0.45 -17.18
CA LEU A 170 8.73 -1.87 -17.48
C LEU A 170 9.13 -2.08 -18.93
N TYR A 171 10.23 -2.80 -19.12
CA TYR A 171 10.71 -3.16 -20.44
C TYR A 171 10.23 -4.56 -20.80
N ASP A 172 9.71 -4.69 -22.02
CA ASP A 172 9.44 -5.97 -22.66
C ASP A 172 10.54 -6.27 -23.69
N ARG A 173 10.40 -7.35 -24.47
CA ARG A 173 11.27 -7.64 -25.61
C ARG A 173 11.19 -6.50 -26.63
N LEU A 174 12.35 -6.06 -27.12
CA LEU A 174 12.45 -4.99 -28.13
C LEU A 174 11.87 -5.40 -29.48
N PHE A 175 12.01 -6.67 -29.85
CA PHE A 175 11.51 -7.23 -31.11
C PHE A 175 10.48 -8.32 -30.82
N LYS A 176 9.57 -8.54 -31.76
CA LYS A 176 8.53 -9.59 -31.64
C LYS A 176 9.13 -10.96 -31.92
N HIS A 177 10.07 -11.06 -32.85
CA HIS A 177 10.70 -12.31 -33.27
C HIS A 177 12.12 -12.46 -32.71
N ALA A 178 12.58 -13.71 -32.59
CA ALA A 178 13.93 -14.02 -32.12
C ALA A 178 15.02 -13.59 -33.12
N ASN A 179 14.71 -13.64 -34.42
CA ASN A 179 15.65 -13.31 -35.51
C ASN A 179 15.05 -12.18 -36.40
N PRO A 180 15.02 -10.94 -35.91
CA PRO A 180 14.37 -9.82 -36.61
C PRO A 180 15.12 -9.35 -37.87
N GLU A 181 16.37 -9.79 -38.06
CA GLU A 181 17.18 -9.48 -39.25
C GLU A 181 16.98 -10.47 -40.40
N ASP A 182 16.34 -11.62 -40.16
CA ASP A 182 16.11 -12.63 -41.20
C ASP A 182 14.98 -12.15 -42.13
N PRO A 183 15.26 -11.89 -43.43
CA PRO A 183 14.23 -11.42 -44.37
C PRO A 183 13.12 -12.45 -44.62
N SER A 184 13.35 -13.73 -44.30
CA SER A 184 12.31 -14.76 -44.37
C SER A 184 11.30 -14.68 -43.22
N VAL A 185 11.74 -14.16 -42.06
CA VAL A 185 10.91 -13.99 -40.86
C VAL A 185 10.31 -12.58 -40.81
N VAL A 186 11.10 -11.57 -41.18
CA VAL A 186 10.70 -10.16 -41.21
C VAL A 186 11.00 -9.57 -42.60
N PRO A 187 10.11 -9.78 -43.59
CA PRO A 187 10.34 -9.32 -44.96
C PRO A 187 10.47 -7.79 -45.08
N GLY A 188 9.88 -7.03 -44.15
CA GLY A 188 9.98 -5.58 -44.07
C GLY A 188 11.24 -5.05 -43.38
N GLY A 189 12.14 -5.93 -42.94
CA GLY A 189 13.33 -5.60 -42.16
C GLY A 189 13.04 -5.34 -40.67
N PHE A 190 14.09 -5.41 -39.84
CA PHE A 190 13.97 -5.44 -38.38
C PHE A 190 13.23 -4.24 -37.75
N LEU A 191 13.26 -3.05 -38.39
CA LEU A 191 12.54 -1.88 -37.89
C LEU A 191 11.01 -2.07 -37.89
N THR A 192 10.48 -2.92 -38.78
CA THR A 192 9.06 -3.27 -38.80
C THR A 192 8.68 -4.27 -37.69
N ASP A 193 9.69 -4.90 -37.07
CA ASP A 193 9.51 -5.90 -36.02
C ASP A 193 9.61 -5.35 -34.61
N VAL A 194 9.87 -4.05 -34.45
CA VAL A 194 9.93 -3.40 -33.14
C VAL A 194 8.60 -3.62 -32.41
N ASN A 195 8.71 -4.11 -31.17
CA ASN A 195 7.57 -4.32 -30.30
C ASN A 195 7.06 -2.96 -29.81
N PRO A 196 5.82 -2.56 -30.14
CA PRO A 196 5.26 -1.29 -29.67
C PRO A 196 5.06 -1.28 -28.15
N ARG A 197 5.13 -2.43 -27.48
CA ARG A 197 5.08 -2.57 -26.02
C ARG A 197 6.46 -2.65 -25.35
N PHE A 198 7.55 -2.43 -26.10
CA PHE A 198 8.93 -2.51 -25.59
C PHE A 198 9.14 -1.66 -24.32
N VAL A 199 8.58 -0.45 -24.28
CA VAL A 199 8.53 0.35 -23.06
C VAL A 199 7.06 0.61 -22.75
N ALA A 200 6.58 0.03 -21.66
CA ALA A 200 5.40 0.55 -21.00
C ALA A 200 5.88 1.62 -20.00
N SER A 201 5.59 2.89 -20.28
CA SER A 201 5.50 3.89 -19.22
C SER A 201 4.20 3.61 -18.48
N ALA A 202 4.30 2.99 -17.31
CA ALA A 202 3.19 2.82 -16.39
C ALA A 202 3.13 4.00 -15.42
#